data_AF-V8CSH7-F1
#
_entry.id   AF-V8CSH7-F1
#
_cell.length_a   1.000
_cell.length_b   1.000
_cell.length_c   1.000
_cell.angle_alpha   90.00
_cell.angle_beta   90.00
_cell.angle_gamma   90.00
#
_symmetry.space_group_name_H-M   'P 1'
#
loop_
_entity.id
_entity.type
_entity.pdbx_description
1 polymer ?
#
loop_
_entity_poly.entity_id
_entity_poly.type
_entity_poly.pdbx_seq_one_letter_code
_entity_poly.pdbx_strand_id
1 'polypeptide(L)'
;MSSDLQRKPFRRALVSVYDKTGLAELAEGLHAAGVEIVSTGSTAKKIAESGVPVLEVSELTGFPECLEGRVKTLHPRVHAGVLADTRKPDHLDQLEELGIEAFELVVVNLYPFTETVASGASPDECVEQIDIGGPSMVRGAAKNHPSVAVVVDPGDYATVLTAVADGGFTLTDRQALAAKAFRHTADYDVAVASWMSSVVAPEPEGSLPTWIGKSWERSSVLRYGENPHQSAALFVGGSEAPGLAQAEQLHGKEMSYNNYTDADAAWRAAYDFGEPAVAIIKHANPCGIAVDDDIAAAHRKAHACDPVSAYGGVIAANRPVSMEMAEQVAEIFTEVVVAPGFEDGALSVLTRKKNVRVLLAQPPQRAGLELRPVSGGLLVQQRDILDASGDSPENWQLVAGDPADDATLADLVFAWRACRAVKSNAILLASDQASVGVGMGQVNRVDSAHLAVKRAGERAMNSVGASDAFFPFPDGLQVLIDGGVKAVVQPGGSIRDNEVISAAHDAGITLYLTGARHFAH
;
A
#
# COMPACT_ATOMS: atom_id res chain seq x y z
N MET A 1 5.38 -30.05 -34.21
CA MET A 1 5.05 -30.44 -32.82
C MET A 1 6.15 -31.37 -32.34
N SER A 2 6.98 -30.94 -31.38
CA SER A 2 7.70 -31.82 -30.44
C SER A 2 8.56 -30.94 -29.52
N SER A 3 7.91 -29.99 -28.84
CA SER A 3 8.50 -29.28 -27.70
C SER A 3 8.15 -30.06 -26.43
N ASP A 4 8.52 -31.34 -26.36
CA ASP A 4 8.86 -31.94 -25.06
C ASP A 4 10.10 -31.18 -24.59
N LEU A 5 9.83 -30.04 -23.96
CA LEU A 5 10.79 -29.14 -23.34
C LEU A 5 11.69 -29.98 -22.43
N GLN A 6 13.00 -30.03 -22.69
CA GLN A 6 14.02 -30.84 -22.00
C GLN A 6 13.79 -30.94 -20.47
N ARG A 7 12.99 -31.92 -20.06
CA ARG A 7 12.79 -32.27 -18.65
C ARG A 7 14.10 -32.84 -18.13
N LYS A 8 14.48 -32.41 -16.93
CA LYS A 8 15.70 -32.87 -16.26
C LYS A 8 15.30 -33.66 -15.01
N PRO A 9 15.42 -35.00 -15.02
CA PRO A 9 15.10 -35.81 -13.86
C PRO A 9 15.92 -35.39 -12.65
N PHE A 10 15.30 -35.35 -11.48
CA PHE A 10 16.03 -35.08 -10.25
C PHE A 10 16.80 -36.33 -9.83
N ARG A 11 18.11 -36.22 -9.66
CA ARG A 11 18.96 -37.26 -9.08
C ARG A 11 19.45 -36.82 -7.72
N ARG A 12 19.78 -35.53 -7.58
CA ARG A 12 20.23 -34.94 -6.32
C ARG A 12 19.46 -33.66 -6.00
N ALA A 13 19.04 -33.54 -4.76
CA ALA A 13 18.39 -32.36 -4.22
C ALA A 13 19.21 -31.76 -3.06
N LEU A 14 19.55 -30.48 -3.14
CA LEU A 14 20.12 -29.73 -2.03
C LEU A 14 19.00 -29.01 -1.28
N VAL A 15 18.75 -29.39 -0.03
CA VAL A 15 17.63 -28.89 0.77
C VAL A 15 18.15 -28.19 2.03
N SER A 16 17.88 -26.90 2.18
CA SER A 16 18.30 -26.12 3.35
C SER A 16 17.26 -25.04 3.64
N VAL A 17 16.34 -25.31 4.56
CA VAL A 17 15.16 -24.47 4.80
C VAL A 17 15.05 -24.05 6.27
N TYR A 18 14.76 -22.77 6.47
CA TYR A 18 14.35 -22.24 7.76
C TYR A 18 12.95 -22.75 8.12
N ASP A 19 11.93 -22.39 7.30
CA ASP A 19 10.56 -22.88 7.43
C ASP A 19 10.48 -24.31 6.93
N LYS A 20 10.02 -25.21 7.81
CA LYS A 20 9.96 -26.66 7.58
C LYS A 20 8.54 -27.15 7.26
N THR A 21 7.62 -26.24 6.97
CA THR A 21 6.27 -26.57 6.50
C THR A 21 6.34 -27.46 5.26
N GLY A 22 5.66 -28.61 5.30
CA GLY A 22 5.65 -29.59 4.19
C GLY A 22 6.98 -30.33 3.92
N LEU A 23 8.02 -30.10 4.72
CA LEU A 23 9.36 -30.67 4.44
C LEU A 23 9.40 -32.20 4.46
N ALA A 24 8.69 -32.83 5.40
CA ALA A 24 8.66 -34.28 5.53
C ALA A 24 8.06 -34.94 4.28
N GLU A 25 6.89 -34.46 3.84
CA GLU A 25 6.17 -34.93 2.65
C GLU A 25 7.01 -34.75 1.38
N LEU A 26 7.68 -33.59 1.24
CA LEU A 26 8.60 -33.34 0.15
C LEU A 26 9.76 -34.35 0.15
N ALA A 27 10.40 -34.56 1.30
CA ALA A 27 11.55 -35.45 1.41
C ALA A 27 11.20 -36.92 1.16
N GLU A 28 10.06 -37.38 1.69
CA GLU A 28 9.54 -38.72 1.44
C GLU A 28 9.27 -38.94 -0.06
N GLY A 29 8.63 -37.97 -0.73
CA GLY A 29 8.36 -38.06 -2.16
C GLY A 29 9.62 -38.04 -3.03
N LEU A 30 10.61 -37.22 -2.69
CA LEU A 30 11.92 -37.21 -3.35
C LEU A 30 12.64 -38.55 -3.16
N HIS A 31 12.66 -39.07 -1.94
CA HIS A 31 13.31 -40.34 -1.61
C HIS A 31 12.64 -41.52 -2.31
N ALA A 32 11.30 -41.56 -2.36
CA ALA A 32 10.55 -42.61 -3.04
C ALA A 32 10.86 -42.68 -4.55
N ALA A 33 11.26 -41.55 -5.15
CA ALA A 33 11.70 -41.48 -6.53
C ALA A 33 13.21 -41.75 -6.73
N GLY A 34 13.94 -42.08 -5.65
CA GLY A 34 15.37 -42.36 -5.68
C GLY A 34 16.26 -41.13 -5.75
N VAL A 35 15.75 -39.94 -5.40
CA VAL A 35 16.54 -38.71 -5.33
C VAL A 35 17.39 -38.73 -4.06
N GLU A 36 18.69 -38.52 -4.21
CA GLU A 36 19.59 -38.32 -3.06
C GLU A 36 19.37 -36.92 -2.48
N ILE A 37 19.13 -36.84 -1.17
CA ILE A 37 18.94 -35.57 -0.47
C ILE A 37 20.22 -35.19 0.26
N VAL A 38 20.74 -34.00 -0.08
CA VAL A 38 21.84 -33.34 0.62
C VAL A 38 21.28 -32.19 1.45
N SER A 39 21.59 -32.13 2.74
CA SER A 39 20.99 -31.12 3.62
C SER A 39 21.92 -30.62 4.73
N THR A 40 21.49 -29.61 5.47
CA THR A 40 22.27 -28.94 6.53
C THR A 40 21.58 -29.04 7.89
N GLY A 41 22.37 -29.23 8.96
CA GLY A 41 21.98 -29.03 10.37
C GLY A 41 20.56 -29.47 10.73
N SER A 42 19.72 -28.51 11.15
CA SER A 42 18.34 -28.79 11.60
C SER A 42 17.41 -29.27 10.49
N THR A 43 17.70 -28.96 9.22
CA THR A 43 16.94 -29.46 8.07
C THR A 43 17.22 -30.94 7.87
N ALA A 44 18.50 -31.33 7.87
CA ALA A 44 18.91 -32.72 7.76
C ALA A 44 18.31 -33.58 8.88
N LYS A 45 18.36 -33.08 10.13
CA LYS A 45 17.74 -33.75 11.28
C LYS A 45 16.23 -33.96 11.07
N LYS A 46 15.51 -32.94 10.60
CA LYS A 46 14.06 -33.04 10.41
C LYS A 46 13.67 -34.07 9.34
N ILE A 47 14.45 -34.13 8.26
CA ILE A 47 14.24 -35.12 7.20
C ILE A 47 14.54 -36.54 7.74
N ALA A 48 15.65 -36.71 8.47
CA ALA A 48 16.04 -37.99 9.05
C ALA A 48 15.03 -38.53 10.09
N GLU A 49 14.35 -37.65 10.84
CA GLU A 49 13.24 -38.01 11.74
C GLU A 49 12.08 -38.71 11.01
N SER A 50 11.95 -38.51 9.69
CA SER A 50 10.92 -39.15 8.85
C SER A 50 11.41 -40.49 8.25
N GLY A 51 12.59 -40.96 8.66
CA GLY A 51 13.19 -42.20 8.16
C GLY A 51 13.84 -42.10 6.78
N VAL A 52 13.92 -40.89 6.20
CA VAL A 52 14.55 -40.63 4.91
C VAL A 52 16.07 -40.47 5.08
N PRO A 53 16.91 -41.20 4.34
CA PRO A 53 18.36 -41.01 4.34
C PRO A 53 18.75 -39.61 3.84
N VAL A 54 19.72 -39.00 4.51
CA VAL A 54 20.23 -37.66 4.17
C VAL A 54 21.75 -37.67 4.20
N LEU A 55 22.37 -37.12 3.16
CA LEU A 55 23.79 -36.79 3.15
C LEU A 55 23.98 -35.39 3.75
N GLU A 56 24.74 -35.27 4.84
CA GLU A 56 25.03 -33.96 5.39
C GLU A 56 26.02 -33.18 4.51
N VAL A 57 25.85 -31.86 4.40
CA VAL A 57 26.79 -31.00 3.67
C VAL A 57 28.21 -31.07 4.24
N SER A 58 28.37 -31.31 5.55
CA SER A 58 29.67 -31.52 6.19
C SER A 58 30.40 -32.74 5.61
N GLU A 59 29.67 -33.83 5.34
CA GLU A 59 30.19 -35.05 4.70
C GLU A 59 30.53 -34.81 3.23
N LEU A 60 29.65 -34.11 2.48
CA LEU A 60 29.90 -33.73 1.09
C LEU A 60 31.18 -32.89 0.95
N THR A 61 31.33 -31.90 1.83
CA THR A 61 32.43 -30.92 1.75
C THR A 61 33.72 -31.40 2.38
N GLY A 62 33.64 -32.30 3.37
CA GLY A 62 34.75 -32.64 4.25
C GLY A 62 35.14 -31.50 5.20
N PHE A 63 34.29 -30.49 5.36
CA PHE A 63 34.53 -29.32 6.20
C PHE A 63 33.48 -29.27 7.33
N PRO A 64 33.92 -29.16 8.61
CA PRO A 64 32.99 -29.15 9.74
C PRO A 64 32.16 -27.86 9.79
N GLU A 65 30.98 -27.94 10.39
CA GLU A 65 30.21 -26.74 10.73
C GLU A 65 30.98 -25.90 11.76
N CYS A 66 31.23 -24.63 11.45
CA CYS A 66 31.96 -23.70 12.32
C CYS A 66 31.32 -22.31 12.28
N LEU A 67 31.73 -21.43 13.21
CA LEU A 67 31.20 -20.06 13.35
C LEU A 67 29.66 -20.07 13.43
N GLU A 68 29.11 -21.00 14.22
CA GLU A 68 27.67 -21.17 14.42
C GLU A 68 26.90 -21.41 13.10
N GLY A 69 27.56 -22.03 12.13
CA GLY A 69 26.94 -22.40 10.85
C GLY A 69 26.96 -21.31 9.78
N ARG A 70 27.59 -20.15 10.03
CA ARG A 70 27.64 -19.00 9.10
C ARG A 70 28.24 -19.31 7.73
N VAL A 71 29.13 -20.29 7.63
CA VAL A 71 29.90 -20.58 6.40
C VAL A 71 29.66 -21.98 5.83
N LYS A 72 28.70 -22.74 6.38
CA LYS A 72 28.57 -24.19 6.13
C LYS A 72 28.30 -24.59 4.68
N THR A 73 27.62 -23.74 3.89
CA THR A 73 27.33 -24.02 2.47
C THR A 73 28.20 -23.21 1.51
N LEU A 74 29.02 -22.28 2.00
CA LEU A 74 29.89 -21.41 1.20
C LEU A 74 31.16 -22.16 0.76
N HIS A 75 30.96 -23.29 0.08
CA HIS A 75 32.03 -24.21 -0.30
C HIS A 75 31.96 -24.57 -1.79
N PRO A 76 33.10 -24.69 -2.50
CA PRO A 76 33.12 -25.02 -3.92
C PRO A 76 32.48 -26.38 -4.24
N ARG A 77 32.57 -27.38 -3.34
CA ARG A 77 31.87 -28.67 -3.54
C ARG A 77 30.35 -28.55 -3.59
N VAL A 78 29.78 -27.55 -2.92
CA VAL A 78 28.35 -27.24 -3.03
C VAL A 78 28.09 -26.42 -4.29
N HIS A 79 28.80 -25.30 -4.42
CA HIS A 79 28.51 -24.34 -5.50
C HIS A 79 28.91 -24.81 -6.89
N ALA A 80 29.92 -25.67 -7.06
CA ALA A 80 30.25 -26.27 -8.35
C ALA A 80 29.12 -27.20 -8.84
N GLY A 81 28.56 -28.03 -7.93
CA GLY A 81 27.41 -28.88 -8.25
C GLY A 81 26.16 -28.06 -8.62
N VAL A 82 26.00 -26.87 -8.04
CA VAL A 82 24.89 -25.95 -8.36
C VAL A 82 25.14 -25.13 -9.64
N LEU A 83 26.38 -24.68 -9.90
CA LEU A 83 26.70 -23.71 -10.96
C LEU A 83 27.22 -24.33 -12.27
N ALA A 84 27.58 -25.61 -12.29
CA ALA A 84 28.03 -26.28 -13.50
C ALA A 84 26.93 -26.28 -14.57
N ASP A 85 27.21 -25.67 -15.72
CA ASP A 85 26.29 -25.68 -16.85
C ASP A 85 26.35 -27.05 -17.53
N THR A 86 25.42 -27.93 -17.18
CA THR A 86 25.35 -29.32 -17.67
C THR A 86 25.10 -29.45 -19.18
N ARG A 87 24.94 -28.34 -19.90
CA ARG A 87 24.91 -28.31 -21.38
C ARG A 87 26.31 -28.24 -22.00
N LYS A 88 27.34 -27.97 -21.20
CA LYS A 88 28.73 -27.85 -21.62
C LYS A 88 29.53 -29.09 -21.18
N PRO A 89 30.06 -29.90 -22.11
CA PRO A 89 30.91 -31.05 -21.78
C PRO A 89 32.06 -30.69 -20.84
N ASP A 90 32.79 -29.60 -21.12
CA ASP A 90 33.91 -29.15 -20.28
C ASP A 90 33.55 -28.93 -18.80
N HIS A 91 32.32 -28.49 -18.50
CA HIS A 91 31.88 -28.33 -17.11
C HIS A 91 31.58 -29.68 -16.45
N LEU A 92 31.10 -30.66 -17.20
CA LEU A 92 30.87 -32.02 -16.70
C LEU A 92 32.19 -32.74 -16.45
N ASP A 93 33.16 -32.60 -17.36
CA ASP A 93 34.50 -33.17 -17.19
C ASP A 93 35.17 -32.61 -15.91
N GLN A 94 35.06 -31.30 -15.68
CA GLN A 94 35.55 -30.67 -14.44
C GLN A 94 34.86 -31.17 -13.18
N LEU A 95 33.55 -31.42 -13.23
CA LEU A 95 32.82 -32.02 -12.11
C LEU A 95 33.34 -33.42 -11.80
N GLU A 96 33.58 -34.24 -12.82
CA GLU A 96 34.15 -35.58 -12.68
C GLU A 96 35.58 -35.54 -12.11
N GLU A 97 36.46 -34.68 -12.64
CA GLU A 97 37.83 -34.48 -12.15
C GLU A 97 37.87 -34.09 -10.66
N LEU A 98 36.91 -33.28 -10.21
CA LEU A 98 36.83 -32.81 -8.84
C LEU A 98 36.07 -33.78 -7.91
N GLY A 99 35.46 -34.84 -8.46
CA GLY A 99 34.61 -35.77 -7.71
C GLY A 99 33.38 -35.09 -7.13
N ILE A 100 32.76 -34.17 -7.88
CA ILE A 100 31.57 -33.40 -7.49
C ILE A 100 30.45 -33.76 -8.45
N GLU A 101 29.27 -34.11 -7.96
CA GLU A 101 28.11 -34.32 -8.84
C GLU A 101 27.19 -33.11 -8.83
N ALA A 102 26.46 -32.90 -9.92
CA ALA A 102 25.53 -31.78 -10.07
C ALA A 102 24.27 -31.94 -9.20
N PHE A 103 23.61 -30.83 -8.89
CA PHE A 103 22.27 -30.79 -8.30
C PHE A 103 21.25 -30.40 -9.36
N GLU A 104 20.16 -31.17 -9.51
CA GLU A 104 19.05 -30.78 -10.38
C GLU A 104 17.96 -30.02 -9.63
N LEU A 105 17.91 -30.13 -8.30
CA LEU A 105 16.95 -29.44 -7.44
C LEU A 105 17.66 -28.77 -6.26
N VAL A 106 17.31 -27.51 -6.01
CA VAL A 106 17.75 -26.75 -4.83
C VAL A 106 16.50 -26.19 -4.14
N VAL A 107 16.29 -26.54 -2.87
CA VAL A 107 15.14 -26.11 -2.07
C VAL A 107 15.65 -25.32 -0.88
N VAL A 108 15.44 -24.00 -0.90
CA VAL A 108 15.97 -23.08 0.11
C VAL A 108 14.99 -21.94 0.35
N ASN A 109 14.51 -21.80 1.58
CA ASN A 109 13.85 -20.58 2.04
C ASN A 109 14.75 -19.90 3.08
N LEU A 110 14.70 -18.57 3.10
CA LEU A 110 15.63 -17.73 3.85
C LEU A 110 15.22 -17.60 5.31
N TYR A 111 16.14 -17.11 6.14
CA TYR A 111 15.85 -16.77 7.52
C TYR A 111 14.80 -15.63 7.56
N PRO A 112 13.92 -15.60 8.57
CA PRO A 112 12.77 -14.71 8.60
C PRO A 112 13.18 -13.34 9.14
N PHE A 113 14.06 -12.65 8.40
CA PHE A 113 14.62 -11.37 8.81
C PHE A 113 13.53 -10.34 9.11
N THR A 114 12.53 -10.20 8.22
CA THR A 114 11.40 -9.28 8.39
C THR A 114 10.55 -9.61 9.62
N GLU A 115 10.31 -10.88 9.90
CA GLU A 115 9.56 -11.31 11.10
C GLU A 115 10.36 -11.06 12.38
N THR A 116 11.68 -11.26 12.33
CA THR A 116 12.58 -10.98 13.46
C THR A 116 12.58 -9.50 13.80
N VAL A 117 12.70 -8.63 12.80
CA VAL A 117 12.58 -7.18 12.98
C VAL A 117 11.20 -6.82 13.55
N ALA A 118 10.12 -7.38 13.01
CA ALA A 118 8.76 -7.13 13.48
C ALA A 118 8.50 -7.62 14.92
N SER A 119 9.23 -8.63 15.39
CA SER A 119 9.13 -9.14 16.75
C SER A 119 9.71 -8.19 17.82
N GLY A 120 10.44 -7.15 17.40
CA GLY A 120 11.13 -6.23 18.32
C GLY A 120 12.45 -6.78 18.85
N ALA A 121 13.05 -7.74 18.14
CA ALA A 121 14.38 -8.26 18.47
C ALA A 121 15.44 -7.15 18.47
N SER A 122 16.50 -7.34 19.26
CA SER A 122 17.61 -6.39 19.33
C SER A 122 18.37 -6.28 18.00
N PRO A 123 19.14 -5.20 17.78
CA PRO A 123 19.94 -5.07 16.57
C PRO A 123 20.90 -6.24 16.33
N ASP A 124 21.54 -6.75 17.38
CA ASP A 124 22.46 -7.89 17.26
C ASP A 124 21.71 -9.17 16.84
N GLU A 125 20.53 -9.45 17.43
CA GLU A 125 19.69 -10.58 17.04
C GLU A 125 19.21 -10.48 15.58
N CYS A 126 18.87 -9.27 15.11
CA CYS A 126 18.51 -9.04 13.70
C CYS A 126 19.71 -9.27 12.77
N VAL A 127 20.91 -8.85 13.16
CA VAL A 127 22.15 -9.09 12.39
C VAL A 127 22.44 -10.59 12.26
N GLU A 128 22.21 -11.39 13.32
CA GLU A 128 22.35 -12.85 13.25
C GLU A 128 21.36 -13.51 12.27
N GLN A 129 20.23 -12.85 11.98
CA GLN A 129 19.25 -13.34 11.00
C GLN A 129 19.58 -12.96 9.55
N ILE A 130 20.68 -12.25 9.31
CA ILE A 130 21.14 -11.95 7.95
C ILE A 130 21.80 -13.20 7.34
N ASP A 131 21.02 -13.97 6.60
CA ASP A 131 21.48 -15.16 5.87
C ASP A 131 22.43 -14.80 4.71
N ILE A 132 23.58 -15.48 4.65
CA ILE A 132 24.58 -15.37 3.59
C ILE A 132 24.56 -16.61 2.67
N GLY A 133 24.41 -17.79 3.27
CA GLY A 133 24.47 -19.07 2.57
C GLY A 133 23.23 -19.31 1.72
N GLY A 134 22.05 -19.04 2.27
CA GLY A 134 20.77 -19.19 1.58
C GLY A 134 20.70 -18.37 0.29
N PRO A 135 20.87 -17.02 0.34
CA PRO A 135 20.83 -16.20 -0.87
C PRO A 135 21.91 -16.58 -1.89
N SER A 136 23.09 -17.01 -1.43
CA SER A 136 24.16 -17.48 -2.31
C SER A 136 23.76 -18.73 -3.09
N MET A 137 23.16 -19.72 -2.43
CA MET A 137 22.66 -20.95 -3.07
C MET A 137 21.48 -20.66 -4.00
N VAL A 138 20.50 -19.86 -3.55
CA VAL A 138 19.33 -19.47 -4.34
C VAL A 138 19.75 -18.77 -5.63
N ARG A 139 20.62 -17.75 -5.54
CA ARG A 139 21.14 -17.02 -6.72
C ARG A 139 21.96 -17.91 -7.64
N GLY A 140 22.77 -18.82 -7.07
CA GLY A 140 23.55 -19.77 -7.84
C GLY A 140 22.67 -20.71 -8.67
N ALA A 141 21.66 -21.29 -8.06
CA ALA A 141 20.72 -22.19 -8.70
C ALA A 141 19.85 -21.45 -9.75
N ALA A 142 19.34 -20.27 -9.41
CA ALA A 142 18.55 -19.44 -10.32
C ALA A 142 19.36 -19.01 -11.56
N LYS A 143 20.64 -18.63 -11.38
CA LYS A 143 21.55 -18.33 -12.49
C LYS A 143 21.71 -19.54 -13.43
N ASN A 144 21.81 -20.74 -12.87
CA ASN A 144 21.98 -21.99 -13.60
C ASN A 144 20.65 -22.71 -13.91
N HIS A 145 19.55 -21.99 -14.05
CA HIS A 145 18.23 -22.54 -14.39
C HIS A 145 18.18 -23.42 -15.65
N PRO A 146 19.09 -23.34 -16.64
CA PRO A 146 19.13 -24.33 -17.71
C PRO A 146 19.37 -25.76 -17.20
N SER A 147 20.07 -25.90 -16.06
CA SER A 147 20.44 -27.17 -15.43
C SER A 147 19.66 -27.47 -14.15
N VAL A 148 19.38 -26.45 -13.33
CA VAL A 148 18.91 -26.60 -11.93
C VAL A 148 17.54 -25.98 -11.73
N ALA A 149 16.65 -26.65 -11.00
CA ALA A 149 15.41 -26.05 -10.49
C ALA A 149 15.64 -25.50 -9.09
N VAL A 150 15.16 -24.29 -8.81
CA VAL A 150 15.27 -23.65 -7.49
C VAL A 150 13.89 -23.38 -6.92
N VAL A 151 13.64 -23.81 -5.69
CA VAL A 151 12.35 -23.65 -5.00
C VAL A 151 12.59 -22.92 -3.70
N VAL A 152 11.89 -21.79 -3.53
CA VAL A 152 12.09 -20.88 -2.39
C VAL A 152 10.88 -20.78 -1.46
N ASP A 153 9.80 -21.50 -1.78
CA ASP A 153 8.50 -21.37 -1.13
C ASP A 153 7.89 -22.75 -0.91
N PRO A 154 7.51 -23.11 0.33
CA PRO A 154 6.79 -24.35 0.63
C PRO A 154 5.51 -24.56 -0.19
N GLY A 155 4.83 -23.48 -0.60
CA GLY A 155 3.64 -23.55 -1.45
C GLY A 155 3.85 -24.23 -2.80
N ASP A 156 5.11 -24.32 -3.26
CA ASP A 156 5.45 -24.97 -4.53
C ASP A 156 5.76 -26.48 -4.39
N TYR A 157 5.80 -27.04 -3.16
CA TYR A 157 6.25 -28.42 -2.94
C TYR A 157 5.38 -29.47 -3.64
N ALA A 158 4.06 -29.27 -3.69
CA ALA A 158 3.17 -30.17 -4.44
C ALA A 158 3.49 -30.19 -5.96
N THR A 159 3.89 -29.04 -6.51
CA THR A 159 4.33 -28.92 -7.90
C THR A 159 5.65 -29.65 -8.11
N VAL A 160 6.57 -29.60 -7.14
CA VAL A 160 7.82 -30.37 -7.18
C VAL A 160 7.54 -31.87 -7.23
N LEU A 161 6.65 -32.37 -6.37
CA LEU A 161 6.29 -33.79 -6.33
C LEU A 161 5.60 -34.25 -7.63
N THR A 162 4.80 -33.38 -8.24
CA THR A 162 4.24 -33.64 -9.58
C THR A 162 5.36 -33.72 -10.63
N ALA A 163 6.31 -32.78 -10.59
CA ALA A 163 7.45 -32.78 -11.51
C ALA A 163 8.35 -34.02 -11.33
N VAL A 164 8.52 -34.52 -10.10
CA VAL A 164 9.23 -35.79 -9.84
C VAL A 164 8.62 -36.93 -10.64
N ALA A 165 7.29 -37.09 -10.61
CA ALA A 165 6.57 -38.13 -11.34
C ALA A 165 6.68 -37.98 -12.87
N ASP A 166 6.77 -36.74 -13.36
CA ASP A 166 6.87 -36.41 -14.79
C ASP A 166 8.30 -36.51 -15.37
N GLY A 167 9.30 -36.93 -14.58
CA GLY A 167 10.70 -36.96 -15.02
C GLY A 167 11.42 -35.60 -14.93
N GLY A 168 10.96 -34.74 -14.02
CA GLY A 168 11.54 -33.46 -13.67
C GLY A 168 10.89 -32.25 -14.33
N PHE A 169 11.34 -31.06 -13.93
CA PHE A 169 10.85 -29.79 -14.46
C PHE A 169 11.26 -29.57 -15.91
N THR A 170 10.39 -28.92 -16.69
CA THR A 170 10.73 -28.41 -18.02
C THR A 170 11.67 -27.19 -17.91
N LEU A 171 12.27 -26.77 -19.02
CA LEU A 171 13.05 -25.52 -19.05
C LEU A 171 12.21 -24.30 -18.66
N THR A 172 10.95 -24.25 -19.12
CA THR A 172 10.03 -23.15 -18.83
C THR A 172 9.71 -23.07 -17.33
N ASP A 173 9.49 -24.20 -16.67
CA ASP A 173 9.29 -24.24 -15.22
C ASP A 173 10.52 -23.72 -14.48
N ARG A 174 11.73 -24.18 -14.86
CA ARG A 174 12.99 -23.73 -14.24
C ARG A 174 13.23 -22.23 -14.44
N GLN A 175 12.86 -21.67 -15.59
CA GLN A 175 12.93 -20.22 -15.85
C GLN A 175 11.97 -19.44 -14.94
N ALA A 176 10.73 -19.91 -14.78
CA ALA A 176 9.75 -19.28 -13.91
C ALA A 176 10.18 -19.32 -12.44
N LEU A 177 10.68 -20.47 -11.99
CA LEU A 177 11.25 -20.69 -10.66
C LEU A 177 12.47 -19.78 -10.40
N ALA A 178 13.38 -19.66 -11.37
CA ALA A 178 14.54 -18.76 -11.26
C ALA A 178 14.13 -17.29 -11.16
N ALA A 179 13.10 -16.87 -11.92
CA ALA A 179 12.57 -15.52 -11.81
C ALA A 179 11.91 -15.28 -10.42
N LYS A 180 11.20 -16.26 -9.87
CA LYS A 180 10.66 -16.20 -8.49
C LYS A 180 11.78 -16.10 -7.46
N ALA A 181 12.82 -16.92 -7.59
CA ALA A 181 13.98 -16.94 -6.71
C ALA A 181 14.73 -15.58 -6.67
N PHE A 182 14.96 -14.94 -7.81
CA PHE A 182 15.60 -13.62 -7.83
C PHE A 182 14.73 -12.52 -7.21
N ARG A 183 13.39 -12.57 -7.37
CA ARG A 183 12.48 -11.65 -6.68
C ARG A 183 12.55 -11.85 -5.17
N HIS A 184 12.48 -13.10 -4.71
CA HIS A 184 12.59 -13.44 -3.29
C HIS A 184 13.88 -12.89 -2.65
N THR A 185 15.03 -13.02 -3.32
CA THR A 185 16.28 -12.42 -2.82
C THR A 185 16.30 -10.90 -2.91
N ALA A 186 15.66 -10.29 -3.91
CA ALA A 186 15.57 -8.84 -4.02
C ALA A 186 14.70 -8.24 -2.90
N ASP A 187 13.58 -8.89 -2.57
CA ASP A 187 12.70 -8.48 -1.46
C ASP A 187 13.44 -8.57 -0.12
N TYR A 188 14.18 -9.66 0.07
CA TYR A 188 15.04 -9.86 1.24
C TYR A 188 16.12 -8.78 1.36
N ASP A 189 16.86 -8.50 0.29
CA ASP A 189 17.93 -7.49 0.29
C ASP A 189 17.37 -6.07 0.50
N VAL A 190 16.19 -5.75 -0.04
CA VAL A 190 15.49 -4.47 0.23
C VAL A 190 15.16 -4.34 1.71
N ALA A 191 14.61 -5.39 2.34
CA ALA A 191 14.28 -5.36 3.76
C ALA A 191 15.54 -5.16 4.64
N VAL A 192 16.62 -5.89 4.35
CA VAL A 192 17.89 -5.75 5.08
C VAL A 192 18.48 -4.35 4.88
N ALA A 193 18.52 -3.84 3.66
CA ALA A 193 19.05 -2.50 3.38
C ALA A 193 18.24 -1.40 4.08
N SER A 194 16.91 -1.45 4.02
CA SER A 194 16.04 -0.50 4.71
C SER A 194 16.21 -0.54 6.23
N TRP A 195 16.33 -1.73 6.81
CA TRP A 195 16.56 -1.89 8.25
C TRP A 195 17.94 -1.39 8.68
N MET A 196 19.00 -1.73 7.94
CA MET A 196 20.36 -1.27 8.22
C MET A 196 20.44 0.27 8.22
N SER A 197 19.80 0.94 7.26
CA SER A 197 19.76 2.40 7.17
C SER A 197 18.88 3.07 8.23
N SER A 198 17.90 2.38 8.81
CA SER A 198 16.99 2.95 9.80
C SER A 198 17.37 2.65 11.24
N VAL A 199 18.07 1.54 11.50
CA VAL A 199 18.37 1.06 12.86
C VAL A 199 19.87 1.05 13.16
N VAL A 200 20.71 0.54 12.24
CA VAL A 200 22.14 0.37 12.49
C VAL A 200 22.93 1.65 12.18
N ALA A 201 22.56 2.33 11.09
CA ALA A 201 23.16 3.59 10.67
C ALA A 201 22.05 4.64 10.42
N PRO A 202 21.28 5.02 11.47
CA PRO A 202 20.17 5.95 11.32
C PRO A 202 20.67 7.32 10.90
N GLU A 203 19.94 7.93 9.99
CA GLU A 203 20.07 9.35 9.68
C GLU A 203 19.62 10.21 10.89
N PRO A 204 20.01 11.50 10.97
CA PRO A 204 19.56 12.38 12.03
C PRO A 204 18.02 12.42 12.15
N GLU A 205 17.52 12.58 13.37
CA GLU A 205 16.09 12.62 13.64
C GLU A 205 15.38 13.70 12.78
N GLY A 206 14.25 13.32 12.18
CA GLY A 206 13.47 14.20 11.29
C GLY A 206 13.94 14.25 9.83
N SER A 207 14.99 13.51 9.46
CA SER A 207 15.44 13.41 8.06
C SER A 207 14.64 12.38 7.25
N LEU A 208 14.61 12.58 5.93
CA LEU A 208 14.11 11.58 4.97
C LEU A 208 15.23 10.59 4.61
N PRO A 209 14.90 9.34 4.27
CA PRO A 209 15.91 8.32 3.98
C PRO A 209 16.73 8.67 2.73
N THR A 210 18.04 8.40 2.79
CA THR A 210 18.97 8.60 1.66
C THR A 210 18.81 7.58 0.55
N TRP A 211 18.25 6.40 0.86
CA TRP A 211 17.88 5.36 -0.10
C TRP A 211 16.49 4.81 0.23
N ILE A 212 15.67 4.62 -0.80
CA ILE A 212 14.34 4.00 -0.68
C ILE A 212 14.22 2.85 -1.68
N GLY A 213 13.92 1.66 -1.17
CA GLY A 213 13.59 0.48 -1.96
C GLY A 213 12.24 -0.05 -1.53
N LYS A 214 11.38 -0.35 -2.50
CA LYS A 214 10.11 -1.05 -2.29
C LYS A 214 9.88 -2.01 -3.45
N SER A 215 9.29 -3.14 -3.14
CA SER A 215 8.81 -4.12 -4.10
C SER A 215 7.34 -4.41 -3.84
N TRP A 216 6.65 -4.84 -4.89
CA TRP A 216 5.25 -5.20 -4.83
C TRP A 216 5.00 -6.42 -5.71
N GLU A 217 4.02 -7.22 -5.30
CA GLU A 217 3.53 -8.34 -6.09
C GLU A 217 2.23 -7.98 -6.77
N ARG A 218 2.05 -8.46 -8.01
CA ARG A 218 0.83 -8.19 -8.75
C ARG A 218 -0.31 -9.01 -8.17
N SER A 219 -1.31 -8.32 -7.62
CA SER A 219 -2.54 -8.92 -7.11
C SER A 219 -3.50 -9.28 -8.25
N SER A 220 -3.80 -8.32 -9.15
CA SER A 220 -4.71 -8.55 -10.26
C SER A 220 -4.37 -7.69 -11.48
N VAL A 221 -4.74 -8.17 -12.68
CA VAL A 221 -4.74 -7.34 -13.90
C VAL A 221 -6.08 -6.61 -13.95
N LEU A 222 -6.04 -5.29 -14.18
CA LEU A 222 -7.24 -4.48 -14.31
C LEU A 222 -7.68 -4.43 -15.78
N ARG A 223 -8.97 -4.19 -15.99
CA ARG A 223 -9.55 -4.12 -17.34
C ARG A 223 -8.84 -3.09 -18.24
N TYR A 224 -8.46 -1.95 -17.67
CA TYR A 224 -7.67 -0.88 -18.25
C TYR A 224 -7.23 0.09 -17.14
N GLY A 225 -6.36 1.06 -17.46
CA GLY A 225 -5.89 2.13 -16.58
C GLY A 225 -6.91 3.27 -16.43
N GLU A 226 -6.45 4.52 -16.44
CA GLU A 226 -7.37 5.67 -16.40
C GLU A 226 -8.31 5.69 -17.61
N ASN A 227 -7.80 5.27 -18.77
CA ASN A 227 -8.52 5.26 -20.05
C ASN A 227 -8.50 3.86 -20.70
N PRO A 228 -9.52 3.50 -21.51
CA PRO A 228 -9.66 2.15 -22.07
C PRO A 228 -8.49 1.60 -22.91
N HIS A 229 -7.63 2.46 -23.45
CA HIS A 229 -6.49 2.06 -24.28
C HIS A 229 -5.21 1.78 -23.47
N GLN A 230 -5.22 2.04 -22.16
CA GLN A 230 -4.08 1.85 -21.27
C GLN A 230 -4.25 0.54 -20.50
N SER A 231 -3.25 -0.32 -20.48
CA SER A 231 -3.24 -1.51 -19.60
C SER A 231 -2.93 -1.11 -18.16
N ALA A 232 -3.49 -1.81 -17.17
CA ALA A 232 -3.17 -1.58 -15.76
C ALA A 232 -3.27 -2.87 -14.93
N ALA A 233 -2.68 -2.83 -13.74
CA ALA A 233 -2.71 -3.90 -12.76
C ALA A 233 -2.65 -3.33 -11.34
N LEU A 234 -3.25 -4.02 -10.37
CA LEU A 234 -3.09 -3.73 -8.96
C LEU A 234 -1.88 -4.49 -8.42
N PHE A 235 -1.06 -3.80 -7.64
CA PHE A 235 0.09 -4.35 -6.94
C PHE A 235 -0.09 -4.19 -5.42
N VAL A 236 0.35 -5.17 -4.64
CA VAL A 236 0.29 -5.21 -3.18
C VAL A 236 1.70 -5.42 -2.60
N GLY A 237 2.00 -4.80 -1.46
CA GLY A 237 3.31 -4.89 -0.78
C GLY A 237 3.18 -5.46 0.63
N GLY A 238 4.27 -6.01 1.17
CA GLY A 238 4.28 -6.89 2.36
C GLY A 238 4.80 -6.33 3.68
N SER A 239 5.14 -5.04 3.79
CA SER A 239 5.72 -4.47 5.02
C SER A 239 4.91 -3.32 5.66
N GLU A 240 3.83 -2.89 5.03
CA GLU A 240 2.99 -1.78 5.52
C GLU A 240 1.64 -2.30 6.03
N ALA A 241 1.00 -1.52 6.90
CA ALA A 241 -0.37 -1.80 7.34
C ALA A 241 -1.30 -1.96 6.13
N PRO A 242 -2.23 -2.95 6.14
CA PRO A 242 -3.16 -3.17 5.05
C PRO A 242 -3.91 -1.88 4.69
N GLY A 243 -3.88 -1.54 3.40
CA GLY A 243 -4.60 -0.40 2.85
C GLY A 243 -5.66 -0.86 1.86
N LEU A 244 -6.02 0.05 0.95
CA LEU A 244 -7.10 -0.20 0.01
C LEU A 244 -6.75 -1.24 -1.06
N ALA A 245 -5.46 -1.45 -1.33
CA ALA A 245 -4.98 -2.50 -2.21
C ALA A 245 -5.24 -3.92 -1.65
N GLN A 246 -5.43 -4.05 -0.33
CA GLN A 246 -5.76 -5.28 0.37
C GLN A 246 -7.23 -5.35 0.83
N ALA A 247 -8.07 -4.40 0.38
CA ALA A 247 -9.49 -4.40 0.74
C ALA A 247 -10.20 -5.66 0.23
N GLU A 248 -11.05 -6.25 1.06
CA GLU A 248 -11.87 -7.38 0.67
C GLU A 248 -13.10 -6.89 -0.10
N GLN A 249 -13.28 -7.38 -1.33
CA GLN A 249 -14.46 -7.08 -2.13
C GLN A 249 -15.58 -8.07 -1.81
N LEU A 250 -16.61 -7.59 -1.11
CA LEU A 250 -17.76 -8.40 -0.66
C LEU A 250 -18.84 -8.57 -1.75
N HIS A 251 -18.90 -7.66 -2.73
CA HIS A 251 -19.90 -7.67 -3.80
C HIS A 251 -19.48 -6.86 -5.02
N GLY A 252 -20.20 -7.02 -6.13
CA GLY A 252 -20.13 -6.16 -7.30
C GLY A 252 -19.24 -6.67 -8.42
N LYS A 253 -19.06 -5.82 -9.44
CA LYS A 253 -18.12 -6.09 -10.56
C LYS A 253 -16.68 -5.87 -10.11
N GLU A 254 -15.71 -6.35 -10.88
CA GLU A 254 -14.30 -6.01 -10.67
C GLU A 254 -14.08 -4.49 -10.54
N MET A 255 -13.16 -4.12 -9.64
CA MET A 255 -12.69 -2.74 -9.47
C MET A 255 -11.91 -2.27 -10.71
N SER A 256 -12.18 -1.06 -11.17
CA SER A 256 -11.36 -0.39 -12.19
C SER A 256 -10.22 0.42 -11.56
N TYR A 257 -9.26 0.88 -12.37
CA TYR A 257 -8.18 1.77 -11.92
C TYR A 257 -8.74 3.02 -11.23
N ASN A 258 -9.69 3.71 -11.86
CA ASN A 258 -10.31 4.92 -11.30
C ASN A 258 -11.11 4.62 -10.02
N ASN A 259 -11.68 3.41 -9.89
CA ASN A 259 -12.34 3.03 -8.65
C ASN A 259 -11.34 2.94 -7.48
N TYR A 260 -10.13 2.44 -7.70
CA TYR A 260 -9.10 2.41 -6.65
C TYR A 260 -8.64 3.82 -6.27
N THR A 261 -8.37 4.70 -7.23
CA THR A 261 -7.93 6.08 -6.94
C THR A 261 -9.02 6.90 -6.23
N ASP A 262 -10.28 6.76 -6.65
CA ASP A 262 -11.41 7.47 -6.03
C ASP A 262 -11.70 6.92 -4.64
N ALA A 263 -11.64 5.59 -4.46
CA ALA A 263 -11.85 4.97 -3.15
C ALA A 263 -10.72 5.32 -2.17
N ASP A 264 -9.47 5.44 -2.62
CA ASP A 264 -8.34 5.84 -1.75
C ASP A 264 -8.45 7.31 -1.33
N ALA A 265 -8.83 8.18 -2.26
CA ALA A 265 -9.13 9.57 -1.96
C ALA A 265 -10.31 9.71 -0.98
N ALA A 266 -11.38 8.93 -1.17
CA ALA A 266 -12.56 8.94 -0.30
C ALA A 266 -12.22 8.42 1.09
N TRP A 267 -11.48 7.31 1.16
CA TRP A 267 -11.02 6.71 2.41
C TRP A 267 -10.16 7.68 3.20
N ARG A 268 -9.16 8.31 2.58
CA ARG A 268 -8.35 9.34 3.23
C ARG A 268 -9.20 10.50 3.74
N ALA A 269 -10.12 11.03 2.92
CA ALA A 269 -10.98 12.16 3.29
C ALA A 269 -11.90 11.84 4.48
N ALA A 270 -12.46 10.63 4.56
CA ALA A 270 -13.30 10.23 5.69
C ALA A 270 -12.46 10.08 7.00
N TYR A 271 -11.21 9.62 6.90
CA TYR A 271 -10.29 9.48 8.04
C TYR A 271 -9.46 10.74 8.34
N ASP A 272 -9.74 11.85 7.66
CA ASP A 272 -9.31 13.18 8.11
C ASP A 272 -10.11 13.66 9.33
N PHE A 273 -11.15 12.91 9.75
CA PHE A 273 -12.01 13.21 10.90
C PHE A 273 -11.95 12.10 11.95
N GLY A 274 -12.09 12.50 13.23
CA GLY A 274 -12.20 11.56 14.35
C GLY A 274 -13.66 11.12 14.58
N GLU A 275 -14.60 12.01 14.30
CA GLU A 275 -16.05 11.85 14.32
C GLU A 275 -16.53 10.89 13.22
N PRO A 276 -17.74 10.29 13.31
CA PRO A 276 -18.31 9.55 12.19
C PRO A 276 -18.44 10.45 10.96
N ALA A 277 -17.81 10.03 9.86
CA ALA A 277 -17.62 10.83 8.67
C ALA A 277 -17.93 10.04 7.41
N VAL A 278 -18.54 10.72 6.44
CA VAL A 278 -18.78 10.21 5.10
C VAL A 278 -18.19 11.17 4.07
N ALA A 279 -17.39 10.63 3.15
CA ALA A 279 -16.86 11.35 2.01
C ALA A 279 -17.36 10.71 0.70
N ILE A 280 -17.87 11.53 -0.20
CA ILE A 280 -18.32 11.12 -1.54
C ILE A 280 -17.38 11.74 -2.56
N ILE A 281 -16.60 10.91 -3.27
CA ILE A 281 -15.61 11.31 -4.26
C ILE A 281 -16.06 10.93 -5.67
N LYS A 282 -15.68 11.74 -6.65
CA LYS A 282 -15.73 11.39 -8.06
C LYS A 282 -14.55 12.03 -8.78
N HIS A 283 -13.77 11.24 -9.52
CA HIS A 283 -12.59 11.71 -10.24
C HIS A 283 -11.61 12.47 -9.32
N ALA A 284 -11.24 11.84 -8.21
CA ALA A 284 -10.33 12.33 -7.17
C ALA A 284 -10.74 13.66 -6.49
N ASN A 285 -11.97 14.12 -6.67
CA ASN A 285 -12.51 15.34 -6.10
C ASN A 285 -13.77 15.08 -5.25
N PRO A 286 -13.97 15.79 -4.14
CA PRO A 286 -15.15 15.61 -3.31
C PRO A 286 -16.41 16.22 -3.93
N CYS A 287 -17.43 15.38 -4.07
CA CYS A 287 -18.81 15.81 -4.32
C CYS A 287 -19.44 16.36 -3.05
N GLY A 288 -19.13 15.74 -1.91
CA GLY A 288 -19.54 16.20 -0.59
C GLY A 288 -18.86 15.41 0.52
N ILE A 289 -18.67 16.07 1.66
CA ILE A 289 -18.11 15.50 2.89
C ILE A 289 -19.00 15.99 4.03
N ALA A 290 -19.24 15.16 5.03
CA ALA A 290 -19.90 15.58 6.26
C ALA A 290 -19.51 14.70 7.43
N VAL A 291 -19.65 15.26 8.63
CA VAL A 291 -19.59 14.52 9.89
C VAL A 291 -20.92 14.65 10.64
N ASP A 292 -21.25 13.63 11.42
CA ASP A 292 -22.42 13.58 12.30
C ASP A 292 -22.22 12.46 13.33
N ASP A 293 -22.96 12.46 14.43
CA ASP A 293 -22.91 11.34 15.38
C ASP A 293 -23.53 10.06 14.81
N ASP A 294 -24.45 10.19 13.84
CA ASP A 294 -25.02 9.08 13.07
C ASP A 294 -24.42 9.01 11.65
N ILE A 295 -23.86 7.86 11.30
CA ILE A 295 -23.25 7.65 9.98
C ILE A 295 -24.25 7.80 8.82
N ALA A 296 -25.54 7.50 9.05
CA ALA A 296 -26.57 7.69 8.04
C ALA A 296 -26.91 9.18 7.86
N ALA A 297 -26.93 9.97 8.94
CA ALA A 297 -27.03 11.42 8.87
C ALA A 297 -25.84 12.06 8.16
N ALA A 298 -24.62 11.62 8.47
CA ALA A 298 -23.40 12.07 7.77
C ALA A 298 -23.49 11.80 6.26
N HIS A 299 -23.96 10.61 5.85
CA HIS A 299 -24.18 10.30 4.44
C HIS A 299 -25.22 11.23 3.79
N ARG A 300 -26.39 11.45 4.41
CA ARG A 300 -27.42 12.38 3.88
C ARG A 300 -26.86 13.78 3.67
N LYS A 301 -26.15 14.30 4.68
CA LYS A 301 -25.52 15.62 4.66
C LYS A 301 -24.47 15.72 3.53
N ALA A 302 -23.59 14.74 3.42
CA ALA A 302 -22.58 14.69 2.36
C ALA A 302 -23.23 14.61 0.95
N HIS A 303 -24.25 13.78 0.78
CA HIS A 303 -24.97 13.65 -0.50
C HIS A 303 -25.68 14.95 -0.89
N ALA A 304 -26.25 15.66 0.08
CA ALA A 304 -26.94 16.93 -0.14
C ALA A 304 -26.04 18.05 -0.67
N CYS A 305 -24.71 17.97 -0.51
CA CYS A 305 -23.77 18.95 -1.06
C CYS A 305 -23.95 19.12 -2.57
N ASP A 306 -23.84 18.02 -3.32
CA ASP A 306 -24.08 17.96 -4.75
C ASP A 306 -24.61 16.56 -5.16
N PRO A 307 -25.94 16.36 -5.08
CA PRO A 307 -26.58 15.09 -5.43
C PRO A 307 -26.33 14.66 -6.88
N VAL A 308 -26.18 15.63 -7.79
CA VAL A 308 -25.99 15.37 -9.22
C VAL A 308 -24.59 14.81 -9.47
N SER A 309 -23.56 15.40 -8.87
CA SER A 309 -22.19 14.87 -8.98
C SER A 309 -22.03 13.55 -8.24
N ALA A 310 -22.70 13.37 -7.09
CA ALA A 310 -22.67 12.13 -6.32
C ALA A 310 -23.21 10.90 -7.08
N TYR A 311 -24.03 11.11 -8.12
CA TYR A 311 -24.47 10.02 -9.00
C TYR A 311 -23.26 9.40 -9.74
N GLY A 312 -23.00 8.12 -9.46
CA GLY A 312 -21.85 7.38 -9.94
C GLY A 312 -20.56 7.68 -9.17
N GLY A 313 -20.68 8.25 -7.97
CA GLY A 313 -19.56 8.50 -7.07
C GLY A 313 -19.10 7.25 -6.32
N VAL A 314 -18.03 7.45 -5.55
CA VAL A 314 -17.46 6.51 -4.60
C VAL A 314 -17.67 7.04 -3.19
N ILE A 315 -18.24 6.21 -2.32
CA ILE A 315 -18.60 6.58 -0.95
C ILE A 315 -17.63 5.88 0.00
N ALA A 316 -17.04 6.64 0.92
CA ALA A 316 -16.27 6.11 2.05
C ALA A 316 -16.90 6.54 3.37
N ALA A 317 -16.97 5.61 4.32
CA ALA A 317 -17.37 5.85 5.70
C ALA A 317 -16.23 5.45 6.65
N ASN A 318 -15.92 6.27 7.66
CA ASN A 318 -14.90 5.93 8.67
C ASN A 318 -15.48 5.14 9.88
N ARG A 319 -16.75 4.72 9.78
CA ARG A 319 -17.47 3.85 10.73
C ARG A 319 -18.23 2.78 9.95
N PRO A 320 -18.66 1.68 10.61
CA PRO A 320 -19.49 0.68 9.96
C PRO A 320 -20.72 1.30 9.30
N VAL A 321 -21.05 0.84 8.09
CA VAL A 321 -22.25 1.30 7.39
C VAL A 321 -23.48 0.68 8.06
N SER A 322 -24.37 1.55 8.53
CA SER A 322 -25.62 1.13 9.16
C SER A 322 -26.66 0.66 8.15
N MET A 323 -27.70 -0.03 8.64
CA MET A 323 -28.84 -0.42 7.80
C MET A 323 -29.50 0.79 7.14
N GLU A 324 -29.70 1.88 7.89
CA GLU A 324 -30.32 3.11 7.39
C GLU A 324 -29.46 3.79 6.31
N MET A 325 -28.15 3.87 6.51
CA MET A 325 -27.24 4.38 5.49
C MET A 325 -27.28 3.51 4.23
N ALA A 326 -27.28 2.19 4.39
CA ALA A 326 -27.34 1.25 3.26
C ALA A 326 -28.63 1.42 2.44
N GLU A 327 -29.77 1.67 3.07
CA GLU A 327 -31.04 1.96 2.40
C GLU A 327 -30.96 3.24 1.56
N GLN A 328 -30.39 4.32 2.12
CA GLN A 328 -30.19 5.57 1.37
C GLN A 328 -29.26 5.37 0.17
N VAL A 329 -28.14 4.68 0.35
CA VAL A 329 -27.19 4.38 -0.73
C VAL A 329 -27.84 3.51 -1.80
N ALA A 330 -28.72 2.57 -1.42
CA ALA A 330 -29.43 1.72 -2.36
C ALA A 330 -30.43 2.48 -3.25
N GLU A 331 -30.76 3.74 -2.97
CA GLU A 331 -31.55 4.58 -3.86
C GLU A 331 -30.69 5.30 -4.91
N ILE A 332 -29.40 5.48 -4.64
CA ILE A 332 -28.47 6.28 -5.46
C ILE A 332 -27.61 5.36 -6.34
N PHE A 333 -27.36 5.73 -7.59
CA PHE A 333 -26.38 5.01 -8.40
C PHE A 333 -24.98 5.29 -7.83
N THR A 334 -24.34 4.25 -7.29
CA THR A 334 -23.03 4.33 -6.64
C THR A 334 -22.10 3.28 -7.24
N GLU A 335 -20.86 3.68 -7.58
CA GLU A 335 -19.88 2.78 -8.17
C GLU A 335 -19.20 1.90 -7.11
N VAL A 336 -18.80 2.50 -5.98
CA VAL A 336 -18.08 1.85 -4.88
C VAL A 336 -18.57 2.39 -3.53
N VAL A 337 -18.69 1.49 -2.54
CA VAL A 337 -18.87 1.80 -1.13
C VAL A 337 -17.73 1.13 -0.37
N VAL A 338 -16.96 1.89 0.40
CA VAL A 338 -15.89 1.38 1.27
C VAL A 338 -16.14 1.76 2.73
N ALA A 339 -15.99 0.78 3.63
CA ALA A 339 -16.22 0.95 5.06
C ALA A 339 -15.34 -0.01 5.88
N PRO A 340 -15.10 0.28 7.18
CA PRO A 340 -14.41 -0.63 8.08
C PRO A 340 -15.29 -1.80 8.54
N GLY A 341 -16.59 -1.76 8.21
CA GLY A 341 -17.55 -2.78 8.56
C GLY A 341 -18.93 -2.46 8.00
N PHE A 342 -19.85 -3.40 8.12
CA PHE A 342 -21.25 -3.27 7.74
C PHE A 342 -22.09 -3.89 8.86
N GLU A 343 -23.14 -3.21 9.29
CA GLU A 343 -24.09 -3.78 10.26
C GLU A 343 -24.87 -4.95 9.66
N ASP A 344 -25.48 -5.75 10.54
CA ASP A 344 -26.33 -6.87 10.16
C ASP A 344 -27.44 -6.41 9.18
N GLY A 345 -27.49 -7.04 8.01
CA GLY A 345 -28.46 -6.73 6.95
C GLY A 345 -28.08 -5.56 6.03
N ALA A 346 -27.15 -4.68 6.40
CA ALA A 346 -26.72 -3.55 5.57
C ALA A 346 -26.11 -4.02 4.23
N LEU A 347 -25.24 -5.04 4.28
CA LEU A 347 -24.68 -5.66 3.07
C LEU A 347 -25.77 -6.28 2.18
N SER A 348 -26.80 -6.87 2.77
CA SER A 348 -27.93 -7.45 2.01
C SER A 348 -28.74 -6.38 1.27
N VAL A 349 -28.81 -5.15 1.79
CA VAL A 349 -29.44 -4.01 1.10
C VAL A 349 -28.58 -3.53 -0.06
N LEU A 350 -27.28 -3.31 0.17
CA LEU A 350 -26.35 -2.83 -0.87
C LEU A 350 -26.24 -3.82 -2.05
N THR A 351 -26.23 -5.13 -1.75
CA THR A 351 -26.09 -6.19 -2.77
C THR A 351 -27.30 -6.35 -3.68
N ARG A 352 -28.46 -5.70 -3.38
CA ARG A 352 -29.62 -5.62 -4.28
C ARG A 352 -29.24 -4.99 -5.63
N LYS A 353 -28.25 -4.07 -5.64
CA LYS A 353 -27.68 -3.52 -6.87
C LYS A 353 -26.56 -4.41 -7.37
N LYS A 354 -26.73 -5.00 -8.55
CA LYS A 354 -25.78 -5.96 -9.14
C LYS A 354 -24.34 -5.44 -9.26
N ASN A 355 -24.16 -4.15 -9.52
CA ASN A 355 -22.87 -3.62 -9.99
C ASN A 355 -22.05 -2.87 -8.92
N VAL A 356 -22.65 -2.45 -7.81
CA VAL A 356 -21.95 -1.66 -6.79
C VAL A 356 -20.85 -2.51 -6.15
N ARG A 357 -19.63 -1.99 -6.08
CA ARG A 357 -18.55 -2.66 -5.35
C ARG A 357 -18.69 -2.31 -3.89
N VAL A 358 -18.75 -3.33 -3.05
CA VAL A 358 -18.80 -3.15 -1.60
C VAL A 358 -17.48 -3.65 -1.04
N LEU A 359 -16.70 -2.77 -0.43
CA LEU A 359 -15.36 -3.04 0.05
C LEU A 359 -15.30 -2.97 1.57
N LEU A 360 -14.72 -4.00 2.18
CA LEU A 360 -14.30 -4.01 3.57
C LEU A 360 -12.81 -3.66 3.61
N ALA A 361 -12.46 -2.54 4.25
CA ALA A 361 -11.09 -2.06 4.33
C ALA A 361 -10.70 -1.74 5.78
N GLN A 362 -9.47 -2.05 6.16
CA GLN A 362 -8.95 -1.71 7.49
C GLN A 362 -8.75 -0.19 7.61
N PRO A 363 -8.95 0.40 8.81
CA PRO A 363 -8.63 1.80 9.06
C PRO A 363 -7.19 2.12 8.61
N PRO A 364 -6.98 3.24 7.90
CA PRO A 364 -5.69 3.54 7.31
C PRO A 364 -4.68 3.95 8.38
N GLN A 365 -3.42 3.59 8.19
CA GLN A 365 -2.33 4.26 8.89
C GLN A 365 -2.26 5.71 8.37
N ARG A 366 -2.53 6.69 9.25
CA ARG A 366 -2.63 8.11 8.85
C ARG A 366 -1.25 8.67 8.47
N ALA A 367 -0.29 8.56 9.38
CA ALA A 367 1.09 9.02 9.18
C ALA A 367 1.88 8.07 8.26
N GLY A 368 2.95 8.59 7.65
CA GLY A 368 3.84 7.82 6.79
C GLY A 368 4.41 8.67 5.67
N LEU A 369 5.10 8.02 4.73
CA LEU A 369 5.64 8.68 3.55
C LEU A 369 4.66 8.58 2.38
N GLU A 370 4.51 9.68 1.64
CA GLU A 370 3.81 9.74 0.37
C GLU A 370 4.82 9.69 -0.78
N LEU A 371 4.58 8.80 -1.74
CA LEU A 371 5.45 8.57 -2.89
C LEU A 371 4.79 9.17 -4.14
N ARG A 372 5.46 10.15 -4.78
CA ARG A 372 4.96 10.80 -5.99
C ARG A 372 5.98 10.67 -7.14
N PRO A 373 5.76 9.73 -8.08
CA PRO A 373 6.64 9.57 -9.23
C PRO A 373 6.71 10.84 -10.08
N VAL A 374 7.90 11.13 -10.60
CA VAL A 374 8.15 12.18 -11.58
C VAL A 374 9.05 11.63 -12.68
N SER A 375 9.13 12.29 -13.84
CA SER A 375 9.98 11.82 -14.94
C SER A 375 11.44 11.67 -14.47
N GLY A 376 11.98 10.45 -14.51
CA GLY A 376 13.36 10.17 -14.13
C GLY A 376 13.61 9.94 -12.63
N GLY A 377 12.58 10.01 -11.77
CA GLY A 377 12.77 9.82 -10.33
C GLY A 377 11.49 9.78 -9.49
N LEU A 378 11.66 10.05 -8.19
CA LEU A 378 10.61 9.95 -7.18
C LEU A 378 10.71 11.13 -6.21
N LEU A 379 9.59 11.78 -5.93
CA LEU A 379 9.44 12.68 -4.79
C LEU A 379 8.90 11.90 -3.59
N VAL A 380 9.44 12.20 -2.41
CA VAL A 380 9.04 11.59 -1.14
C VAL A 380 8.78 12.71 -0.14
N GLN A 381 7.63 12.68 0.52
CA GLN A 381 7.27 13.62 1.57
C GLN A 381 6.54 12.91 2.71
N GLN A 382 6.43 13.54 3.87
CA GLN A 382 5.47 13.09 4.89
C GLN A 382 4.04 13.30 4.38
N ARG A 383 3.13 12.39 4.72
CA ARG A 383 1.71 12.58 4.44
C ARG A 383 1.19 13.75 5.27
N ASP A 384 0.46 14.65 4.63
CA ASP A 384 -0.34 15.66 5.34
C ASP A 384 -1.47 14.96 6.12
N ILE A 385 -1.38 15.00 7.45
CA ILE A 385 -2.33 14.39 8.39
C ILE A 385 -3.09 15.41 9.24
N LEU A 386 -3.01 16.70 8.89
CA LEU A 386 -3.67 17.81 9.58
C LEU A 386 -3.27 17.92 11.06
N ASP A 387 -1.95 17.91 11.32
CA ASP A 387 -1.33 17.96 12.64
C ASP A 387 -0.32 19.12 12.80
N ALA A 388 -0.30 20.09 11.89
CA ALA A 388 0.51 21.28 12.05
C ALA A 388 -0.01 22.12 13.23
N SER A 389 0.84 22.98 13.79
CA SER A 389 0.46 23.90 14.88
C SER A 389 -0.81 24.70 14.54
N GLY A 390 -0.94 25.14 13.29
CA GLY A 390 -2.10 25.90 12.81
C GLY A 390 -3.36 25.08 12.58
N ASP A 391 -3.32 23.76 12.72
CA ASP A 391 -4.51 22.91 12.52
C ASP A 391 -5.38 22.80 13.76
N SER A 392 -4.85 23.20 14.92
CA SER A 392 -5.64 23.38 16.14
C SER A 392 -6.30 24.76 16.15
N PRO A 393 -7.63 24.85 16.33
CA PRO A 393 -8.34 26.13 16.40
C PRO A 393 -7.90 27.01 17.59
N GLU A 394 -7.32 26.41 18.63
CA GLU A 394 -6.75 27.14 19.77
C GLU A 394 -5.59 28.06 19.37
N ASN A 395 -4.91 27.73 18.27
CA ASN A 395 -3.78 28.49 17.74
C ASN A 395 -4.19 29.46 16.63
N TRP A 396 -5.48 29.56 16.29
CA TRP A 396 -5.95 30.46 15.25
C TRP A 396 -5.99 31.90 15.74
N GLN A 397 -5.56 32.81 14.89
CA GLN A 397 -5.62 34.24 15.16
C GLN A 397 -6.90 34.83 14.58
N LEU A 398 -7.79 35.35 15.45
CA LEU A 398 -8.91 36.18 15.03
C LEU A 398 -8.38 37.54 14.55
N VAL A 399 -8.59 37.87 13.28
CA VAL A 399 -8.07 39.10 12.66
C VAL A 399 -9.15 40.07 12.21
N ALA A 400 -10.41 39.64 12.07
CA ALA A 400 -11.56 40.50 11.82
C ALA A 400 -12.86 39.89 12.36
N GLY A 401 -13.85 40.75 12.66
CA GLY A 401 -15.16 40.35 13.18
C GLY A 401 -15.17 39.93 14.66
N ASP A 402 -16.34 39.52 15.13
CA ASP A 402 -16.50 38.94 16.46
C ASP A 402 -16.01 37.47 16.49
N PRO A 403 -15.58 36.95 17.66
CA PRO A 403 -15.24 35.54 17.79
C PRO A 403 -16.40 34.63 17.37
N ALA A 404 -16.09 33.55 16.67
CA ALA A 404 -17.09 32.55 16.30
C ALA A 404 -17.71 31.91 17.56
N ASP A 405 -19.03 31.71 17.54
CA ASP A 405 -19.70 30.84 18.53
C ASP A 405 -19.30 29.37 18.31
N ASP A 406 -19.59 28.50 19.28
CA ASP A 406 -19.15 27.10 19.27
C ASP A 406 -19.58 26.35 18.00
N ALA A 407 -20.81 26.61 17.51
CA ALA A 407 -21.33 25.97 16.30
C ALA A 407 -20.61 26.47 15.03
N THR A 408 -20.36 27.79 14.94
CA THR A 408 -19.62 28.39 13.82
C THR A 408 -18.16 27.95 13.83
N LEU A 409 -17.54 27.82 15.01
CA LEU A 409 -16.18 27.32 15.15
C LEU A 409 -16.09 25.85 14.74
N ALA A 410 -17.06 25.01 15.14
CA ALA A 410 -17.14 23.62 14.69
C ALA A 410 -17.25 23.51 13.16
N ASP A 411 -18.08 24.35 12.53
CA ASP A 411 -18.19 24.43 11.08
C ASP A 411 -16.87 24.87 10.42
N LEU A 412 -16.16 25.86 11.00
CA LEU A 412 -14.86 26.31 10.49
C LEU A 412 -13.79 25.23 10.60
N VAL A 413 -13.73 24.50 11.72
CA VAL A 413 -12.80 23.38 11.92
C VAL A 413 -13.11 22.25 10.94
N PHE A 414 -14.39 21.91 10.78
CA PHE A 414 -14.82 20.95 9.76
C PHE A 414 -14.37 21.40 8.36
N ALA A 415 -14.64 22.67 8.00
CA ALA A 415 -14.32 23.19 6.68
C ALA A 415 -12.81 23.22 6.42
N TRP A 416 -12.01 23.61 7.42
CA TRP A 416 -10.55 23.62 7.39
C TRP A 416 -9.98 22.25 7.06
N ARG A 417 -10.39 21.24 7.84
CA ARG A 417 -9.94 19.84 7.67
C ARG A 417 -10.40 19.26 6.34
N ALA A 418 -11.67 19.47 5.98
CA ALA A 418 -12.24 18.98 4.72
C ALA A 418 -11.52 19.57 3.48
N CYS A 419 -11.02 20.80 3.57
CA CYS A 419 -10.37 21.50 2.46
C CYS A 419 -9.14 20.75 1.93
N ARG A 420 -8.40 20.02 2.80
CA ARG A 420 -7.23 19.23 2.41
C ARG A 420 -7.53 18.16 1.35
N ALA A 421 -8.75 17.61 1.34
CA ALA A 421 -9.16 16.62 0.35
C ALA A 421 -9.48 17.22 -1.03
N VAL A 422 -9.71 18.53 -1.09
CA VAL A 422 -10.04 19.26 -2.31
C VAL A 422 -8.74 19.62 -3.04
N LYS A 423 -8.68 19.41 -4.35
CA LYS A 423 -7.50 19.77 -5.14
C LYS A 423 -7.33 21.29 -5.22
N SER A 424 -6.08 21.74 -5.14
CA SER A 424 -5.74 23.16 -5.08
C SER A 424 -5.89 23.89 -6.42
N ASN A 425 -6.20 25.19 -6.43
CA ASN A 425 -6.60 26.00 -5.27
C ASN A 425 -8.01 25.62 -4.82
N ALA A 426 -8.21 25.47 -3.51
CA ALA A 426 -9.48 25.01 -2.95
C ALA A 426 -10.17 26.06 -2.09
N ILE A 427 -11.50 26.15 -2.25
CA ILE A 427 -12.41 26.84 -1.34
C ILE A 427 -13.54 25.88 -0.98
N LEU A 428 -13.80 25.71 0.31
CA LEU A 428 -14.87 24.84 0.81
C LEU A 428 -15.80 25.64 1.70
N LEU A 429 -17.08 25.65 1.36
CA LEU A 429 -18.15 26.23 2.18
C LEU A 429 -18.83 25.13 2.97
N ALA A 430 -19.12 25.39 4.24
CA ALA A 430 -19.77 24.42 5.12
C ALA A 430 -20.85 25.05 6.01
N SER A 431 -21.80 24.22 6.41
CA SER A 431 -22.80 24.52 7.43
C SER A 431 -23.25 23.22 8.07
N ASP A 432 -23.45 23.21 9.39
CA ASP A 432 -23.87 22.02 10.16
C ASP A 432 -22.94 20.81 9.92
N GLN A 433 -21.64 21.11 9.93
CA GLN A 433 -20.49 20.24 9.71
C GLN A 433 -20.60 19.39 8.43
N ALA A 434 -21.20 19.98 7.39
CA ALA A 434 -21.34 19.41 6.07
C ALA A 434 -20.90 20.41 5.00
N SER A 435 -20.21 19.93 3.96
CA SER A 435 -19.89 20.78 2.81
C SER A 435 -21.19 21.17 2.10
N VAL A 436 -21.37 22.45 1.81
CA VAL A 436 -22.52 22.95 1.02
C VAL A 436 -22.11 23.44 -0.36
N GLY A 437 -20.83 23.82 -0.55
CA GLY A 437 -20.27 24.18 -1.85
C GLY A 437 -18.76 24.03 -1.89
N VAL A 438 -18.23 23.53 -3.01
CA VAL A 438 -16.80 23.23 -3.15
C VAL A 438 -16.25 23.79 -4.46
N GLY A 439 -15.30 24.70 -4.35
CA GLY A 439 -14.48 25.19 -5.44
C GLY A 439 -13.17 24.42 -5.49
N MET A 440 -12.98 23.60 -6.53
CA MET A 440 -11.89 22.62 -6.61
C MET A 440 -11.01 22.81 -7.85
N GLY A 441 -9.70 22.63 -7.69
CA GLY A 441 -8.74 22.42 -8.78
C GLY A 441 -8.50 23.63 -9.68
N GLN A 442 -8.78 24.86 -9.23
CA GLN A 442 -8.62 26.04 -10.08
C GLN A 442 -7.21 26.63 -9.98
N VAL A 443 -6.70 27.07 -11.13
CA VAL A 443 -5.41 27.78 -11.21
C VAL A 443 -5.44 29.14 -10.51
N ASN A 444 -6.63 29.75 -10.37
CA ASN A 444 -6.85 31.02 -9.71
C ASN A 444 -7.86 30.87 -8.55
N ARG A 445 -7.55 31.44 -7.38
CA ARG A 445 -8.34 31.25 -6.16
C ARG A 445 -9.72 31.91 -6.21
N VAL A 446 -9.85 33.05 -6.90
CA VAL A 446 -11.16 33.72 -7.07
C VAL A 446 -12.12 32.85 -7.89
N ASP A 447 -11.63 32.06 -8.83
CA ASP A 447 -12.46 31.11 -9.59
C ASP A 447 -12.96 29.97 -8.69
N SER A 448 -12.13 29.49 -7.75
CA SER A 448 -12.58 28.55 -6.72
C SER A 448 -13.63 29.16 -5.81
N ALA A 449 -13.48 30.42 -5.40
CA ALA A 449 -14.49 31.11 -4.59
C ALA A 449 -15.83 31.22 -5.34
N HIS A 450 -15.81 31.65 -6.61
CA HIS A 450 -17.00 31.71 -7.45
C HIS A 450 -17.65 30.33 -7.63
N LEU A 451 -16.85 29.29 -7.86
CA LEU A 451 -17.35 27.93 -8.03
C LEU A 451 -18.00 27.41 -6.75
N ALA A 452 -17.38 27.66 -5.59
CA ALA A 452 -17.92 27.23 -4.28
C ALA A 452 -19.27 27.89 -3.98
N VAL A 453 -19.35 29.22 -4.12
CA VAL A 453 -20.60 29.99 -3.90
C VAL A 453 -21.68 29.56 -4.89
N LYS A 454 -21.34 29.43 -6.18
CA LYS A 454 -22.29 29.01 -7.21
C LYS A 454 -22.87 27.61 -6.95
N ARG A 455 -22.04 26.67 -6.47
CA ARG A 455 -22.47 25.30 -6.16
C ARG A 455 -23.28 25.22 -4.87
N ALA A 456 -22.97 26.05 -3.88
CA ALA A 456 -23.77 26.17 -2.67
C ALA A 456 -25.17 26.73 -2.95
N GLY A 457 -25.28 27.71 -3.86
CA GLY A 457 -26.53 28.39 -4.14
C GLY A 457 -27.02 29.12 -2.89
N GLU A 458 -28.31 28.98 -2.56
CA GLU A 458 -28.90 29.62 -1.36
C GLU A 458 -28.25 29.17 -0.05
N ARG A 459 -27.62 27.98 -0.02
CA ARG A 459 -26.95 27.43 1.16
C ARG A 459 -25.61 28.12 1.48
N ALA A 460 -25.11 28.99 0.60
CA ALA A 460 -23.95 29.83 0.90
C ALA A 460 -24.26 30.86 1.99
N MET A 461 -25.53 31.30 2.06
CA MET A 461 -25.98 32.29 3.03
C MET A 461 -25.82 31.75 4.45
N ASN A 462 -25.12 32.49 5.30
CA ASN A 462 -24.75 32.13 6.67
C ASN A 462 -23.86 30.88 6.82
N SER A 463 -23.31 30.36 5.73
CA SER A 463 -22.30 29.31 5.79
C SER A 463 -20.96 29.88 6.26
N VAL A 464 -20.03 28.99 6.61
CA VAL A 464 -18.61 29.35 6.79
C VAL A 464 -17.81 28.98 5.55
N GLY A 465 -16.58 29.47 5.44
CA GLY A 465 -15.65 29.13 4.37
C GLY A 465 -14.25 28.78 4.87
N ALA A 466 -13.59 27.84 4.20
CA ALA A 466 -12.17 27.56 4.37
C ALA A 466 -11.43 27.68 3.04
N SER A 467 -10.20 28.20 3.10
CA SER A 467 -9.30 28.33 1.95
C SER A 467 -8.00 27.58 2.22
N ASP A 468 -7.65 26.62 1.34
CA ASP A 468 -6.47 25.75 1.54
C ASP A 468 -5.14 26.49 1.57
N ALA A 469 -5.08 27.67 0.92
CA ALA A 469 -4.01 28.63 1.04
C ALA A 469 -4.53 30.06 1.21
N PHE A 470 -3.63 31.02 1.44
CA PHE A 470 -4.01 32.41 1.66
C PHE A 470 -4.71 33.02 0.43
N PHE A 471 -5.56 34.03 0.65
CA PHE A 471 -6.09 34.89 -0.40
C PHE A 471 -5.01 35.85 -0.91
N PRO A 472 -4.59 35.77 -2.19
CA PRO A 472 -3.54 36.66 -2.71
C PRO A 472 -4.03 38.10 -2.89
N PHE A 473 -5.33 38.30 -3.08
CA PHE A 473 -6.01 39.58 -3.19
C PHE A 473 -7.38 39.50 -2.48
N PRO A 474 -8.01 40.65 -2.15
CA PRO A 474 -9.32 40.67 -1.49
C PRO A 474 -10.46 40.08 -2.33
N ASP A 475 -10.31 40.00 -3.65
CA ASP A 475 -11.36 39.56 -4.58
C ASP A 475 -11.91 38.16 -4.25
N GLY A 476 -11.05 37.20 -3.92
CA GLY A 476 -11.46 35.86 -3.53
C GLY A 476 -12.32 35.84 -2.27
N LEU A 477 -11.96 36.66 -1.27
CA LEU A 477 -12.76 36.80 -0.05
C LEU A 477 -14.06 37.57 -0.34
N GLN A 478 -14.00 38.60 -1.17
CA GLN A 478 -15.17 39.41 -1.54
C GLN A 478 -16.26 38.56 -2.18
N VAL A 479 -15.89 37.59 -3.02
CA VAL A 479 -16.85 36.64 -3.60
C VAL A 479 -17.59 35.83 -2.52
N LEU A 480 -16.91 35.47 -1.43
CA LEU A 480 -17.54 34.75 -0.31
C LEU A 480 -18.46 35.67 0.49
N ILE A 481 -18.02 36.90 0.76
CA ILE A 481 -18.81 37.94 1.41
C ILE A 481 -20.11 38.19 0.62
N ASP A 482 -20.00 38.40 -0.69
CA ASP A 482 -21.15 38.64 -1.57
C ASP A 482 -22.11 37.43 -1.63
N GLY A 483 -21.57 36.22 -1.41
CA GLY A 483 -22.33 34.97 -1.28
C GLY A 483 -23.04 34.81 0.08
N GLY A 484 -22.80 35.70 1.04
CA GLY A 484 -23.39 35.66 2.37
C GLY A 484 -22.65 34.77 3.38
N VAL A 485 -21.38 34.42 3.12
CA VAL A 485 -20.54 33.66 4.06
C VAL A 485 -20.27 34.52 5.30
N LYS A 486 -20.55 33.98 6.49
CA LYS A 486 -20.47 34.73 7.77
C LYS A 486 -19.11 34.68 8.44
N ALA A 487 -18.32 33.63 8.17
CA ALA A 487 -17.00 33.43 8.76
C ALA A 487 -16.08 32.69 7.80
N VAL A 488 -14.78 33.04 7.79
CA VAL A 488 -13.77 32.42 6.94
C VAL A 488 -12.51 32.06 7.73
N VAL A 489 -11.90 30.93 7.41
CA VAL A 489 -10.57 30.53 7.90
C VAL A 489 -9.60 30.33 6.74
N GLN A 490 -8.39 30.84 6.87
CA GLN A 490 -7.30 30.71 5.88
C GLN A 490 -5.93 30.71 6.57
N PRO A 491 -4.82 30.36 5.89
CA PRO A 491 -3.50 30.43 6.50
C PRO A 491 -3.03 31.83 6.89
N GLY A 492 -3.29 32.82 6.02
CA GLY A 492 -2.52 34.09 6.02
C GLY A 492 -1.08 33.91 5.53
N GLY A 493 -0.27 34.94 5.72
CA GLY A 493 1.13 35.01 5.26
C GLY A 493 1.32 35.73 3.92
N SER A 494 0.29 36.38 3.38
CA SER A 494 0.44 37.24 2.20
C SER A 494 1.01 38.60 2.59
N ILE A 495 1.82 39.20 1.73
CA ILE A 495 2.20 40.63 1.86
C ILE A 495 0.97 41.56 1.79
N ARG A 496 -0.17 41.04 1.32
CA ARG A 496 -1.45 41.75 1.17
C ARG A 496 -2.51 41.31 2.19
N ASP A 497 -2.14 40.60 3.25
CA ASP A 497 -3.11 40.17 4.27
C ASP A 497 -3.92 41.35 4.82
N ASN A 498 -3.30 42.52 5.01
CA ASN A 498 -3.99 43.73 5.46
C ASN A 498 -5.14 44.16 4.54
N GLU A 499 -5.02 43.99 3.22
CA GLU A 499 -6.08 44.32 2.26
C GLU A 499 -7.26 43.35 2.41
N VAL A 500 -6.98 42.06 2.59
CA VAL A 500 -7.99 41.01 2.78
C VAL A 500 -8.69 41.16 4.14
N ILE A 501 -7.92 41.45 5.20
CA ILE A 501 -8.43 41.70 6.55
C ILE A 501 -9.33 42.95 6.56
N SER A 502 -8.94 44.02 5.84
CA SER A 502 -9.78 45.22 5.71
C SER A 502 -11.12 44.89 5.06
N ALA A 503 -11.14 44.07 3.99
CA ALA A 503 -12.38 43.66 3.35
C ALA A 503 -13.29 42.85 4.29
N ALA A 504 -12.72 41.97 5.13
CA ALA A 504 -13.47 41.25 6.15
C ALA A 504 -14.07 42.19 7.20
N HIS A 505 -13.29 43.17 7.68
CA HIS A 505 -13.76 44.19 8.62
C HIS A 505 -14.89 45.04 8.05
N ASP A 506 -14.73 45.52 6.81
CA ASP A 506 -15.71 46.36 6.14
C ASP A 506 -17.05 45.62 5.93
N ALA A 507 -16.98 44.30 5.71
CA ALA A 507 -18.13 43.43 5.58
C ALA A 507 -18.71 42.94 6.93
N GLY A 508 -17.98 43.12 8.04
CA GLY A 508 -18.38 42.65 9.36
C GLY A 508 -18.38 41.13 9.52
N ILE A 509 -17.57 40.40 8.74
CA ILE A 509 -17.47 38.94 8.83
C ILE A 509 -16.30 38.52 9.74
N THR A 510 -16.42 37.34 10.35
CA THR A 510 -15.34 36.75 11.16
C THR A 510 -14.24 36.19 10.25
N LEU A 511 -12.97 36.51 10.51
CA LEU A 511 -11.83 35.99 9.76
C LEU A 511 -10.75 35.45 10.71
N TYR A 512 -10.34 34.20 10.50
CA TYR A 512 -9.24 33.55 11.22
C TYR A 512 -8.03 33.30 10.31
N LEU A 513 -6.82 33.49 10.86
CA LEU A 513 -5.56 33.06 10.27
C LEU A 513 -4.99 31.86 11.03
N THR A 514 -4.64 30.79 10.33
CA THR A 514 -4.14 29.54 10.93
C THR A 514 -2.61 29.45 10.97
N GLY A 515 -1.92 30.08 10.01
CA GLY A 515 -0.48 29.88 9.79
C GLY A 515 -0.09 28.51 9.22
N ALA A 516 -1.05 27.64 8.90
CA ALA A 516 -0.85 26.33 8.27
C ALA A 516 -1.50 26.29 6.87
N ARG A 517 -0.97 25.51 5.94
CA ARG A 517 -1.45 25.44 4.54
C ARG A 517 -1.55 23.99 4.07
N HIS A 518 -2.62 23.64 3.35
CA HIS A 518 -2.90 22.26 2.89
C HIS A 518 -3.09 22.17 1.37
N PHE A 519 -2.01 22.39 0.61
CA PHE A 519 -2.06 22.16 -0.84
C PHE A 519 -2.14 20.67 -1.18
N ALA A 520 -2.97 20.33 -2.17
CA ALA A 520 -3.15 18.96 -2.67
C ALA A 520 -3.33 18.94 -4.20
N HIS A 521 -2.65 18.02 -4.89
CA HIS A 521 -2.61 17.96 -6.37
C HIS A 521 -2.80 16.54 -6.91
#